data_AF-A0A2L0EIZ4-F1
#
_entry.id   AF-A0A2L0EIZ4-F1
#
_cell.length_a   1.000
_cell.length_b   1.000
_cell.length_c   1.000
_cell.angle_alpha   90.00
_cell.angle_beta   90.00
_cell.angle_gamma   90.00
#
_symmetry.space_group_name_H-M   'P 1'
#
loop_
_entity.id
_entity.type
_entity.pdbx_description
1 polymer ?
#
loop_
_entity_poly.entity_id
_entity_poly.type
_entity_poly.pdbx_seq_one_letter_code
_entity_poly.pdbx_strand_id
1 'polypeptide(L)'
;MRRSAVSRLTALVALVVAGACTLDFDQFDSAGYQGPPAGSSGGGGGAPPPPTTTTTSAGSGGGEICTNGDDDDRDGEVDCADDGCDGFSCVAVPEDWEGPGLLYAGPASDEVECPAGFPTRVDVGGRDVEAPATCSPCACGEPEVRCDDPDITAYVDSQCDDAALTVGLPPGVCVPLSDNLPFDSFDGAPPDVRSASCPASGGEPTGPAPRFGVQALVCALGSSTGGCDAGETCAPRDVDDPFQPGACVWREGERRCPQGFGERHVFARDVIDDRGCTRCTCDEDGVRCTATTTFFANDDCDDPTISVRHDESCAEDAPAAASLRVEVAATGSCQPRGGSPTGEAVEGEDRMTVCCAR
;
A
#
# COMPACT_ATOMS: atom_id res chain seq x y z
N MET A 1 12.27 17.95 57.30
CA MET A 1 13.58 18.58 57.01
C MET A 1 14.71 17.68 57.54
N ARG A 2 15.40 16.95 56.65
CA ARG A 2 16.70 16.25 56.83
C ARG A 2 17.03 15.61 55.46
N ARG A 3 17.71 16.35 54.56
CA ARG A 3 19.11 16.16 54.09
C ARG A 3 19.43 14.70 53.74
N SER A 4 19.35 14.34 52.45
CA SER A 4 20.44 14.35 51.45
C SER A 4 21.52 13.30 51.69
N ALA A 5 21.52 12.26 50.86
CA ALA A 5 22.70 11.49 50.48
C ALA A 5 22.63 11.22 48.97
N VAL A 6 23.43 11.99 48.23
CA VAL A 6 23.68 11.81 46.80
C VAL A 6 24.73 10.71 46.68
N SER A 7 24.37 9.55 46.13
CA SER A 7 25.34 8.52 45.77
C SER A 7 25.57 8.55 44.27
N ARG A 8 26.82 8.82 43.91
CA ARG A 8 27.37 8.78 42.56
C ARG A 8 27.45 7.33 42.11
N LEU A 9 26.85 6.97 40.97
CA LEU A 9 27.23 5.75 40.25
C LEU A 9 27.47 6.08 38.78
N THR A 10 28.77 6.18 38.47
CA THR A 10 29.47 5.54 37.36
C THR A 10 28.75 5.46 36.00
N ALA A 11 29.22 6.31 35.09
CA ALA A 11 29.00 6.18 33.65
C ALA A 11 29.58 4.84 33.15
N LEU A 12 28.73 4.04 32.51
CA LEU A 12 29.14 2.85 31.78
C LEU A 12 29.00 3.18 30.28
N VAL A 13 30.16 3.40 29.67
CA VAL A 13 30.32 3.53 28.21
C VAL A 13 30.22 2.12 27.65
N ALA A 14 29.13 1.83 26.92
CA ALA A 14 29.02 0.63 26.11
C ALA A 14 29.01 1.06 24.63
N LEU A 15 30.10 0.70 23.94
CA LEU A 15 30.20 0.66 22.49
C LEU A 15 29.04 -0.21 21.94
N VAL A 16 28.13 0.39 21.18
CA VAL A 16 27.29 -0.36 20.24
C VAL A 16 27.89 -0.18 18.86
N VAL A 17 28.46 -1.27 18.36
CA VAL A 17 28.97 -1.41 17.00
C VAL A 17 27.78 -1.27 16.05
N ALA A 18 27.85 -0.28 15.15
CA ALA A 18 26.97 -0.18 14.01
C ALA A 18 27.24 -1.38 13.07
N GLY A 19 26.44 -2.43 13.20
CA GLY A 19 26.31 -3.47 12.18
C GLY A 19 25.44 -2.93 11.04
N ALA A 20 26.07 -2.30 10.05
CA ALA A 20 25.44 -2.04 8.78
C ALA A 20 25.24 -3.37 8.05
N CYS A 21 24.03 -3.92 8.13
CA CYS A 21 23.56 -4.92 7.17
C CYS A 21 23.28 -4.19 5.85
N THR A 22 24.28 -4.10 4.97
CA THR A 22 24.01 -3.92 3.54
C THR A 22 23.48 -5.25 3.04
N LEU A 23 22.15 -5.39 2.94
CA LEU A 23 21.55 -6.43 2.12
C LEU A 23 21.77 -6.00 0.67
N ASP A 24 22.79 -6.63 0.08
CA ASP A 24 23.10 -6.61 -1.34
C ASP A 24 21.93 -7.28 -2.09
N PHE A 25 21.15 -6.49 -2.82
CA PHE A 25 20.01 -6.92 -3.63
C PHE A 25 20.39 -6.98 -5.13
N ASP A 26 21.54 -7.58 -5.46
CA ASP A 26 21.98 -7.77 -6.86
C ASP A 26 22.01 -9.25 -7.27
N GLN A 27 20.92 -9.98 -7.01
CA GLN A 27 20.78 -11.35 -7.54
C GLN A 27 19.37 -11.65 -8.05
N PHE A 28 18.94 -10.88 -9.04
CA PHE A 28 18.04 -11.42 -10.07
C PHE A 28 18.84 -11.61 -11.35
N ASP A 29 19.53 -12.76 -11.43
CA ASP A 29 19.99 -13.30 -12.70
C ASP A 29 18.75 -13.60 -13.55
N SER A 30 18.50 -12.73 -14.52
CA SER A 30 17.55 -12.95 -15.60
C SER A 30 17.99 -14.17 -16.40
N ALA A 31 17.36 -15.32 -16.14
CA ALA A 31 17.47 -16.50 -16.97
C ALA A 31 17.17 -16.12 -18.43
N GLY A 32 18.19 -16.26 -19.28
CA GLY A 32 18.17 -15.87 -20.68
C GLY A 32 17.05 -16.55 -21.46
N TYR A 33 16.13 -15.75 -21.98
CA TYR A 33 15.25 -16.16 -23.05
C TYR A 33 16.00 -15.98 -24.38
N GLN A 34 16.54 -17.08 -24.90
CA GLN A 34 17.10 -17.14 -26.25
C GLN A 34 15.95 -17.04 -27.25
N GLY A 35 15.85 -15.91 -27.94
CA GLY A 35 14.97 -15.76 -29.10
C GLY A 35 15.37 -16.72 -30.22
N PRO A 36 14.41 -17.23 -31.01
CA PRO A 36 14.70 -18.14 -32.11
C PRO A 36 15.38 -17.40 -33.29
N PRO A 37 16.18 -18.13 -34.09
CA PRO A 37 17.06 -17.53 -35.09
C PRO A 37 16.31 -16.96 -36.30
N ALA A 38 16.87 -15.87 -36.82
CA ALA A 38 16.51 -15.26 -38.10
C ALA A 38 16.69 -16.27 -39.25
N GLY A 39 15.58 -16.66 -39.86
CA GLY A 39 15.53 -17.41 -41.12
C GLY A 39 15.59 -16.47 -42.32
N SER A 40 16.66 -16.58 -43.09
CA SER A 40 16.92 -15.89 -44.34
C SER A 40 16.40 -16.70 -45.55
N SER A 41 16.01 -15.96 -46.60
CA SER A 41 16.05 -16.29 -48.03
C SER A 41 14.83 -16.97 -48.73
N GLY A 42 14.43 -16.34 -49.84
CA GLY A 42 13.51 -16.81 -50.89
C GLY A 42 12.55 -15.68 -51.27
N GLY A 43 12.55 -15.04 -52.43
CA GLY A 43 13.06 -15.41 -53.75
C GLY A 43 11.89 -15.43 -54.75
N GLY A 44 11.79 -14.41 -55.61
CA GLY A 44 11.15 -14.50 -56.93
C GLY A 44 9.65 -14.15 -57.02
N GLY A 45 9.35 -13.10 -57.80
CA GLY A 45 7.99 -12.82 -58.25
C GLY A 45 7.81 -11.41 -58.80
N GLY A 46 8.42 -11.10 -59.94
CA GLY A 46 8.14 -9.85 -60.67
C GLY A 46 6.70 -9.84 -61.20
N ALA A 47 5.85 -9.02 -60.59
CA ALA A 47 4.58 -8.62 -61.15
C ALA A 47 4.77 -7.29 -61.92
N PRO A 48 4.20 -7.13 -63.13
CA PRO A 48 4.29 -5.90 -63.89
C PRO A 48 3.62 -4.74 -63.15
N PRO A 49 4.11 -3.50 -63.31
CA PRO A 49 3.48 -2.33 -62.70
C PRO A 49 2.03 -2.22 -63.19
N PRO A 50 1.06 -1.96 -62.30
CA PRO A 50 -0.28 -1.57 -62.75
C PRO A 50 -0.14 -0.29 -63.60
N PRO A 51 -0.99 -0.12 -64.63
CA PRO A 51 -0.92 1.06 -65.47
C PRO A 51 -1.07 2.31 -64.60
N THR A 52 -0.11 3.22 -64.71
CA THR A 52 -0.23 4.61 -64.29
C THR A 52 -1.39 5.23 -65.07
N THR A 53 -2.59 5.11 -64.52
CA THR A 53 -3.69 6.02 -64.84
C THR A 53 -3.31 7.37 -64.25
N THR A 54 -2.62 8.18 -65.06
CA THR A 54 -2.72 9.63 -64.99
C THR A 54 -4.18 10.00 -65.24
N THR A 55 -4.97 9.96 -64.17
CA THR A 55 -6.28 10.60 -64.14
C THR A 55 -6.00 12.09 -64.17
N THR A 56 -6.03 12.65 -65.36
CA THR A 56 -6.10 14.10 -65.54
C THR A 56 -7.51 14.46 -65.10
N SER A 57 -7.68 14.74 -63.80
CA SER A 57 -8.93 15.22 -63.22
C SER A 57 -9.17 16.65 -63.71
N ALA A 58 -9.67 16.73 -64.94
CA ALA A 58 -10.26 17.93 -65.47
C ALA A 58 -11.62 18.14 -64.78
N GLY A 59 -11.66 19.16 -63.92
CA GLY A 59 -12.86 19.95 -63.61
C GLY A 59 -14.06 19.18 -63.09
N SER A 60 -14.13 19.00 -61.77
CA SER A 60 -15.40 18.93 -61.04
C SER A 60 -15.10 19.13 -59.57
N GLY A 61 -15.63 20.18 -58.95
CA GLY A 61 -15.31 20.64 -57.59
C GLY A 61 -15.26 19.52 -56.56
N GLY A 62 -14.05 19.04 -56.28
CA GLY A 62 -13.77 18.26 -55.09
C GLY A 62 -13.78 19.24 -53.92
N GLY A 63 -14.50 18.92 -52.86
CA GLY A 63 -14.51 19.76 -51.67
C GLY A 63 -13.10 19.86 -51.06
N GLU A 64 -12.81 21.02 -50.49
CA GLU A 64 -11.54 21.37 -49.86
C GLU A 64 -11.19 20.38 -48.73
N ILE A 65 -9.95 19.90 -48.70
CA ILE A 65 -9.43 19.11 -47.57
C ILE A 65 -8.67 20.07 -46.66
N CYS A 66 -9.38 20.66 -45.71
CA CYS A 66 -8.93 21.74 -44.83
C CYS A 66 -7.76 21.44 -43.86
N THR A 67 -6.98 20.39 -44.08
CA THR A 67 -5.94 19.94 -43.13
C THR A 67 -4.72 19.30 -43.81
N ASN A 68 -4.63 19.29 -45.15
CA ASN A 68 -3.60 18.55 -45.87
C ASN A 68 -2.37 19.38 -46.27
N GLY A 69 -2.38 20.70 -46.08
CA GLY A 69 -1.29 21.58 -46.47
C GLY A 69 -1.36 22.09 -47.91
N ASP A 70 -2.39 21.71 -48.66
CA ASP A 70 -2.54 21.98 -50.09
C ASP A 70 -3.75 22.91 -50.32
N ASP A 71 -3.68 23.70 -51.39
CA ASP A 71 -4.81 24.49 -51.93
C ASP A 71 -5.51 23.61 -52.97
N ASP A 72 -6.52 22.86 -52.54
CA ASP A 72 -7.13 21.77 -53.32
C ASP A 72 -8.02 22.31 -54.45
N ASP A 73 -8.68 23.44 -54.22
CA ASP A 73 -9.55 24.10 -55.19
C ASP A 73 -8.85 25.15 -56.08
N ARG A 74 -7.63 25.55 -55.71
CA ARG A 74 -6.72 26.48 -56.41
C ARG A 74 -7.18 27.93 -56.42
N ASP A 75 -7.88 28.38 -55.41
CA ASP A 75 -8.29 29.78 -55.28
C ASP A 75 -7.20 30.69 -54.68
N GLY A 76 -6.13 30.09 -54.14
CA GLY A 76 -4.97 30.76 -53.56
C GLY A 76 -4.97 30.83 -52.04
N GLU A 77 -5.99 30.28 -51.38
CA GLU A 77 -6.06 30.06 -49.94
C GLU A 77 -5.72 28.58 -49.65
N VAL A 78 -4.97 28.31 -48.59
CA VAL A 78 -4.53 26.94 -48.26
C VAL A 78 -5.17 26.54 -46.94
N ASP A 79 -5.84 25.39 -46.92
CA ASP A 79 -6.45 24.81 -45.72
C ASP A 79 -7.31 25.81 -44.90
N CYS A 80 -6.83 26.19 -43.72
CA CYS A 80 -7.62 26.89 -42.71
C CYS A 80 -7.63 28.41 -42.91
N ALA A 81 -6.85 28.88 -43.88
CA ALA A 81 -6.98 30.23 -44.41
C ALA A 81 -8.07 30.32 -45.51
N ASP A 82 -8.57 29.17 -46.02
CA ASP A 82 -9.61 29.10 -47.03
C ASP A 82 -11.00 29.32 -46.43
N ASP A 83 -11.76 30.26 -46.97
CA ASP A 83 -13.15 30.55 -46.58
C ASP A 83 -14.10 29.35 -46.82
N GLY A 84 -13.75 28.41 -47.68
CA GLY A 84 -14.41 27.12 -47.92
C GLY A 84 -14.25 26.12 -46.77
N CYS A 85 -13.35 26.39 -45.81
CA CYS A 85 -13.10 25.57 -44.64
C CYS A 85 -13.89 26.03 -43.41
N ASP A 86 -15.23 25.94 -43.50
CA ASP A 86 -16.19 26.41 -42.50
C ASP A 86 -15.95 25.89 -41.05
N GLY A 87 -15.21 24.78 -40.90
CA GLY A 87 -14.94 24.13 -39.62
C GLY A 87 -13.59 24.46 -38.97
N PHE A 88 -12.71 25.25 -39.60
CA PHE A 88 -11.36 25.52 -39.09
C PHE A 88 -11.02 27.02 -39.05
N SER A 89 -10.07 27.39 -38.19
CA SER A 89 -9.55 28.75 -38.09
C SER A 89 -8.09 28.75 -37.66
N CYS A 90 -7.33 29.73 -38.16
CA CYS A 90 -5.98 29.98 -37.68
C CYS A 90 -6.03 30.56 -36.26
N VAL A 91 -5.34 29.90 -35.34
CA VAL A 91 -5.23 30.31 -33.94
C VAL A 91 -3.77 30.57 -33.61
N ALA A 92 -3.48 31.77 -33.09
CA ALA A 92 -2.15 32.12 -32.62
C ALA A 92 -1.75 31.29 -31.40
N VAL A 93 -0.59 30.62 -31.48
CA VAL A 93 -0.01 29.85 -30.37
C VAL A 93 1.03 30.74 -29.68
N PRO A 94 0.79 31.15 -28.42
CA PRO A 94 1.72 32.02 -27.72
C PRO A 94 3.08 31.36 -27.49
N GLU A 95 4.14 32.17 -27.45
CA GLU A 95 5.49 31.68 -27.15
C GLU A 95 5.52 30.94 -25.81
N ASP A 96 6.27 29.83 -25.76
CA ASP A 96 6.36 28.86 -24.66
C ASP A 96 5.09 28.07 -24.30
N TRP A 97 4.03 28.15 -25.11
CA TRP A 97 2.86 27.27 -24.97
C TRP A 97 2.87 26.19 -26.06
N GLU A 98 2.37 25.02 -25.70
CA GLU A 98 2.12 23.93 -26.64
C GLU A 98 0.66 24.00 -27.12
N GLY A 99 0.41 23.61 -28.37
CA GLY A 99 -0.94 23.58 -28.96
C GLY A 99 -0.99 24.14 -30.38
N PRO A 100 -2.19 24.33 -30.94
CA PRO A 100 -3.50 24.10 -30.31
C PRO A 100 -3.87 22.61 -30.23
N GLY A 101 -4.77 22.26 -29.33
CA GLY A 101 -5.32 20.91 -29.15
C GLY A 101 -6.72 20.92 -28.54
N LEU A 102 -7.34 19.75 -28.46
CA LEU A 102 -8.67 19.54 -27.90
C LEU A 102 -8.56 18.97 -26.49
N LEU A 103 -9.06 19.69 -25.49
CA LEU A 103 -9.03 19.27 -24.09
C LEU A 103 -10.19 18.34 -23.78
N TYR A 104 -9.92 17.12 -23.33
CA TYR A 104 -10.89 16.33 -22.58
C TYR A 104 -10.62 16.49 -21.09
N ALA A 105 -11.67 16.72 -20.30
CA ALA A 105 -11.58 16.79 -18.84
C ALA A 105 -12.84 16.15 -18.24
N GLY A 106 -12.74 14.87 -17.91
CA GLY A 106 -13.87 14.05 -17.47
C GLY A 106 -13.46 12.88 -16.59
N PRO A 107 -14.40 11.97 -16.26
CA PRO A 107 -14.09 10.77 -15.48
C PRO A 107 -12.93 9.97 -16.08
N ALA A 108 -12.15 9.31 -15.24
CA ALA A 108 -11.12 8.41 -15.73
C ALA A 108 -11.72 7.35 -16.66
N SER A 109 -11.33 7.38 -17.94
CA SER A 109 -11.77 6.43 -18.95
C SER A 109 -10.64 6.16 -19.94
N ASP A 110 -10.34 4.89 -20.15
CA ASP A 110 -9.35 4.44 -21.12
C ASP A 110 -9.87 4.57 -22.57
N GLU A 111 -11.15 4.91 -22.76
CA GLU A 111 -11.84 4.87 -24.05
C GLU A 111 -11.86 6.22 -24.80
N VAL A 112 -11.24 7.27 -24.25
CA VAL A 112 -11.19 8.56 -24.96
C VAL A 112 -10.13 8.52 -26.06
N GLU A 113 -10.61 8.26 -27.28
CA GLU A 113 -9.81 8.31 -28.50
C GLU A 113 -9.73 9.73 -29.05
N CYS A 114 -8.56 10.10 -29.54
CA CYS A 114 -8.40 11.37 -30.20
C CYS A 114 -8.97 11.35 -31.63
N PRO A 115 -9.66 12.42 -32.07
CA PRO A 115 -10.28 12.46 -33.39
C PRO A 115 -9.22 12.51 -34.51
N ALA A 116 -9.63 12.18 -35.74
CA ALA A 116 -8.75 11.96 -36.89
C ALA A 116 -7.88 13.17 -37.33
N GLY A 117 -8.12 14.38 -36.81
CA GLY A 117 -7.24 15.55 -37.02
C GLY A 117 -6.26 15.83 -35.86
N PHE A 118 -6.49 15.24 -34.69
CA PHE A 118 -5.71 15.47 -33.47
C PHE A 118 -5.13 14.17 -32.91
N PRO A 119 -4.44 13.35 -33.70
CA PRO A 119 -4.14 11.96 -33.35
C PRO A 119 -3.19 11.81 -32.14
N THR A 120 -2.50 12.89 -31.75
CA THR A 120 -1.48 12.84 -30.71
C THR A 120 -2.12 13.03 -29.33
N ARG A 121 -2.20 11.97 -28.53
CA ARG A 121 -2.63 12.06 -27.14
C ARG A 121 -1.52 12.61 -26.24
N VAL A 122 -1.85 13.62 -25.44
CA VAL A 122 -0.99 14.18 -24.40
C VAL A 122 -1.73 14.14 -23.06
N ASP A 123 -1.29 13.31 -22.12
CA ASP A 123 -1.89 13.29 -20.77
C ASP A 123 -1.41 14.50 -19.97
N VAL A 124 -2.35 15.35 -19.54
CA VAL A 124 -2.06 16.60 -18.83
C VAL A 124 -2.32 16.50 -17.32
N GLY A 125 -2.75 15.33 -16.84
CA GLY A 125 -2.90 15.01 -15.42
C GLY A 125 -4.37 14.84 -15.01
N GLY A 126 -4.69 15.21 -13.77
CA GLY A 126 -6.06 15.16 -13.27
C GLY A 126 -6.30 16.01 -12.03
N ARG A 127 -7.46 15.82 -11.43
CA ARG A 127 -7.87 16.44 -10.16
C ARG A 127 -8.83 15.53 -9.41
N ASP A 128 -9.19 15.94 -8.19
CA ASP A 128 -10.17 15.26 -7.34
C ASP A 128 -9.73 13.83 -7.02
N VAL A 129 -8.62 13.68 -6.27
CA VAL A 129 -8.05 12.36 -5.94
C VAL A 129 -9.06 11.46 -5.22
N GLU A 130 -9.30 10.29 -5.80
CA GLU A 130 -10.09 9.20 -5.25
C GLU A 130 -9.16 8.13 -4.70
N ALA A 131 -9.26 7.88 -3.39
CA ALA A 131 -8.32 7.00 -2.71
C ALA A 131 -8.96 6.25 -1.54
N PRO A 132 -10.02 5.44 -1.76
CA PRO A 132 -10.54 4.61 -0.69
C PRO A 132 -9.47 3.62 -0.23
N ALA A 133 -9.04 3.73 1.02
CA ALA A 133 -8.19 2.75 1.69
C ALA A 133 -8.85 2.30 2.99
N THR A 134 -8.78 1.00 3.25
CA THR A 134 -9.10 0.41 4.54
C THR A 134 -7.89 -0.32 5.06
N CYS A 135 -7.78 -0.51 6.37
CA CYS A 135 -6.75 -1.37 6.94
C CYS A 135 -7.32 -2.76 7.20
N SER A 136 -6.53 -3.81 6.95
CA SER A 136 -6.88 -5.14 7.44
C SER A 136 -7.01 -5.08 8.97
N PRO A 137 -8.05 -5.71 9.56
CA PRO A 137 -8.25 -5.64 11.00
C PRO A 137 -7.05 -6.28 11.71
N CYS A 138 -6.55 -5.61 12.75
CA CYS A 138 -5.49 -6.16 13.56
C CYS A 138 -6.02 -7.35 14.38
N ALA A 139 -5.32 -8.48 14.28
CA ALA A 139 -5.65 -9.73 14.95
C ALA A 139 -4.41 -10.31 15.64
N CYS A 140 -4.64 -10.94 16.79
CA CYS A 140 -3.61 -11.64 17.54
C CYS A 140 -3.84 -13.14 17.47
N GLY A 141 -2.74 -13.87 17.28
CA GLY A 141 -2.71 -15.32 17.42
C GLY A 141 -2.85 -15.76 18.88
N GLU A 142 -2.85 -17.08 19.06
CA GLU A 142 -2.81 -17.71 20.38
C GLU A 142 -1.49 -17.35 21.09
N PRO A 143 -1.51 -17.06 22.40
CA PRO A 143 -0.30 -16.69 23.12
C PRO A 143 0.65 -17.88 23.26
N GLU A 144 1.92 -17.67 22.91
CA GLU A 144 3.00 -18.59 23.22
C GLU A 144 3.58 -18.24 24.58
N VAL A 145 3.24 -19.04 25.60
CA VAL A 145 3.54 -18.72 27.01
C VAL A 145 4.52 -19.73 27.58
N ARG A 146 5.49 -19.23 28.35
CA ARG A 146 6.34 -20.02 29.23
C ARG A 146 6.14 -19.55 30.65
N CYS A 147 5.81 -20.49 31.51
CA CYS A 147 5.63 -20.29 32.93
C CYS A 147 6.90 -20.71 33.67
N ASP A 148 7.13 -20.14 34.84
CA ASP A 148 8.12 -20.68 35.76
C ASP A 148 7.64 -22.00 36.39
N ASP A 149 8.59 -22.77 36.92
CA ASP A 149 8.28 -23.99 37.66
C ASP A 149 7.56 -23.58 38.96
N PRO A 150 6.36 -24.12 39.25
CA PRO A 150 5.62 -23.75 40.43
C PRO A 150 6.24 -24.37 41.68
N ASP A 151 6.12 -23.65 42.78
CA ASP A 151 6.43 -24.16 44.10
C ASP A 151 5.14 -24.66 44.79
N ILE A 152 5.27 -25.70 45.60
CA ILE A 152 4.26 -26.09 46.59
C ILE A 152 4.85 -25.91 47.99
N THR A 153 4.06 -25.36 48.91
CA THR A 153 4.44 -25.25 50.31
C THR A 153 3.61 -26.21 51.13
N ALA A 154 4.29 -27.04 51.92
CA ALA A 154 3.68 -27.98 52.83
C ALA A 154 3.81 -27.48 54.27
N TYR A 155 2.71 -27.51 55.02
CA TYR A 155 2.64 -26.97 56.38
C TYR A 155 2.32 -28.09 57.37
N VAL A 156 2.81 -27.93 58.60
CA VAL A 156 2.60 -28.88 59.70
C VAL A 156 1.31 -28.64 60.49
N ASP A 157 0.52 -27.64 60.09
CA ASP A 157 -0.76 -27.26 60.66
C ASP A 157 -1.83 -27.23 59.56
N SER A 158 -3.11 -27.24 59.94
CA SER A 158 -4.21 -27.28 58.97
C SER A 158 -4.56 -25.92 58.36
N GLN A 159 -3.98 -24.81 58.81
CA GLN A 159 -4.35 -23.45 58.39
C GLN A 159 -3.32 -22.79 57.45
N CYS A 160 -2.21 -23.47 57.14
CA CYS A 160 -1.11 -22.95 56.34
C CYS A 160 -0.40 -21.75 56.99
N ASP A 161 -0.30 -21.72 58.32
CA ASP A 161 0.24 -20.59 59.08
C ASP A 161 1.59 -20.88 59.77
N ASP A 162 1.95 -22.15 60.02
CA ASP A 162 3.13 -22.56 60.79
C ASP A 162 4.34 -22.96 59.90
N ALA A 163 5.24 -23.80 60.44
CA ALA A 163 6.49 -24.18 59.79
C ALA A 163 6.23 -24.85 58.44
N ALA A 164 6.81 -24.25 57.42
CA ALA A 164 6.63 -24.60 56.02
C ALA A 164 7.89 -25.25 55.42
N LEU A 165 7.69 -26.21 54.52
CA LEU A 165 8.69 -26.64 53.56
C LEU A 165 8.19 -26.30 52.15
N THR A 166 8.94 -25.47 51.43
CA THR A 166 8.66 -25.15 50.03
C THR A 166 9.51 -26.01 49.10
N VAL A 167 8.89 -26.62 48.11
CA VAL A 167 9.53 -27.49 47.12
C VAL A 167 9.15 -27.04 45.72
N GLY A 168 10.15 -26.82 44.87
CA GLY A 168 9.94 -26.55 43.45
C GLY A 168 9.61 -27.81 42.67
N LEU A 169 8.56 -27.73 41.85
CA LEU A 169 7.99 -28.87 41.16
C LEU A 169 8.21 -28.76 39.64
N PRO A 170 9.03 -29.64 39.03
CA PRO A 170 9.14 -29.67 37.58
C PRO A 170 7.81 -30.15 36.95
N PRO A 171 7.21 -29.39 36.00
CA PRO A 171 5.93 -29.74 35.40
C PRO A 171 5.92 -31.11 34.69
N GLY A 172 4.86 -31.88 34.93
CA GLY A 172 4.64 -33.19 34.32
C GLY A 172 5.53 -34.32 34.85
N VAL A 173 6.45 -34.03 35.76
CA VAL A 173 7.33 -35.03 36.39
C VAL A 173 6.65 -35.58 37.63
N CYS A 174 6.60 -36.91 37.74
CA CYS A 174 6.20 -37.57 38.98
C CYS A 174 7.36 -37.52 39.98
N VAL A 175 7.12 -36.89 41.13
CA VAL A 175 8.11 -36.74 42.19
C VAL A 175 7.70 -37.65 43.36
N PRO A 176 8.50 -38.69 43.69
CA PRO A 176 8.22 -39.53 44.84
C PRO A 176 8.45 -38.74 46.13
N LEU A 177 7.52 -38.88 47.07
CA LEU A 177 7.64 -38.33 48.41
C LEU A 177 8.33 -39.36 49.32
N SER A 178 9.16 -38.88 50.24
CA SER A 178 9.75 -39.75 51.25
C SER A 178 8.64 -40.20 52.21
N ASP A 179 8.57 -41.49 52.53
CA ASP A 179 7.60 -41.99 53.49
C ASP A 179 7.69 -41.20 54.82
N ASN A 180 6.55 -40.67 55.29
CA ASN A 180 6.34 -39.94 56.55
C ASN A 180 6.70 -38.44 56.56
N LEU A 181 6.24 -37.69 55.56
CA LEU A 181 6.21 -36.22 55.70
C LEU A 181 5.01 -35.81 56.59
N PRO A 182 5.23 -35.15 57.74
CA PRO A 182 4.17 -34.81 58.71
C PRO A 182 3.50 -33.49 58.33
N PHE A 183 2.91 -33.42 57.13
CA PHE A 183 2.24 -32.22 56.65
C PHE A 183 0.72 -32.40 56.72
N ASP A 184 0.04 -31.38 57.24
CA ASP A 184 -1.41 -31.36 57.47
C ASP A 184 -2.14 -30.54 56.38
N SER A 185 -1.45 -29.59 55.73
CA SER A 185 -2.00 -28.79 54.64
C SER A 185 -0.96 -28.38 53.61
N PHE A 186 -1.45 -27.90 52.45
CA PHE A 186 -0.62 -27.40 51.36
C PHE A 186 -1.21 -26.14 50.74
N ASP A 187 -0.34 -25.27 50.24
CA ASP A 187 -0.73 -24.21 49.30
C ASP A 187 0.27 -24.13 48.14
N GLY A 188 -0.12 -23.39 47.10
CA GLY A 188 0.77 -23.02 46.02
C GLY A 188 0.42 -21.63 45.51
N ALA A 189 1.44 -20.82 45.26
CA ALA A 189 1.26 -19.58 44.51
C ALA A 189 1.16 -19.90 43.01
N PRO A 190 0.34 -19.17 42.23
CA PRO A 190 0.35 -19.27 40.78
C PRO A 190 1.77 -19.03 40.25
N PRO A 191 2.27 -19.84 39.30
CA PRO A 191 3.58 -19.59 38.70
C PRO A 191 3.58 -18.26 37.94
N ASP A 192 4.71 -17.57 37.94
CA ASP A 192 4.91 -16.35 37.17
C ASP A 192 5.03 -16.65 35.66
N VAL A 193 4.61 -15.68 34.84
CA VAL A 193 4.83 -15.71 33.39
C VAL A 193 6.28 -15.32 33.11
N ARG A 194 7.10 -16.29 32.72
CA ARG A 194 8.50 -16.07 32.37
C ARG A 194 8.68 -15.33 31.05
N SER A 195 7.87 -15.70 30.06
CA SER A 195 7.80 -15.02 28.77
C SER A 195 6.46 -15.31 28.11
N ALA A 196 5.84 -14.31 27.50
CA ALA A 196 4.75 -14.48 26.57
C ALA A 196 5.13 -13.86 25.23
N SER A 197 4.53 -14.36 24.15
CA SER A 197 4.55 -13.68 22.85
C SER A 197 3.24 -13.94 22.12
N CYS A 198 2.77 -12.93 21.41
CA CYS A 198 1.53 -12.98 20.64
C CYS A 198 1.83 -12.66 19.17
N PRO A 199 1.72 -13.64 18.25
CA PRO A 199 1.88 -13.37 16.82
C PRO A 199 0.82 -12.36 16.35
N ALA A 200 1.25 -11.19 15.92
CA ALA A 200 0.35 -10.17 15.35
C ALA A 200 0.18 -10.39 13.84
N SER A 201 -1.02 -10.11 13.34
CA SER A 201 -1.35 -10.14 11.92
C SER A 201 -2.34 -9.04 11.57
N GLY A 202 -2.31 -8.57 10.32
CA GLY A 202 -3.15 -7.46 9.89
C GLY A 202 -2.44 -6.11 10.02
N GLY A 203 -3.22 -5.03 9.84
CA GLY A 203 -2.69 -3.68 9.80
C GLY A 203 -1.95 -3.33 8.52
N GLU A 204 -2.22 -4.03 7.42
CA GLU A 204 -1.79 -3.65 6.08
C GLU A 204 -2.87 -2.81 5.37
N PRO A 205 -2.48 -1.82 4.56
CA PRO A 205 -3.43 -1.09 3.74
C PRO A 205 -4.03 -2.01 2.68
N THR A 206 -5.34 -1.87 2.48
CA THR A 206 -6.15 -2.60 1.52
C THR A 206 -6.95 -1.59 0.71
N GLY A 207 -7.06 -1.81 -0.60
CA GLY A 207 -7.79 -0.93 -1.50
C GLY A 207 -7.11 -0.77 -2.85
N PRO A 208 -7.77 -0.13 -3.81
CA PRO A 208 -7.15 0.23 -5.07
C PRO A 208 -6.06 1.30 -4.86
N ALA A 209 -5.12 1.35 -5.82
CA ALA A 209 -4.21 2.48 -5.96
C ALA A 209 -5.01 3.79 -6.13
N PRO A 210 -4.51 4.91 -5.60
CA PRO A 210 -5.22 6.18 -5.72
C PRO A 210 -5.16 6.66 -7.16
N ARG A 211 -6.17 7.42 -7.57
CA ARG A 211 -6.32 7.92 -8.93
C ARG A 211 -7.02 9.27 -8.91
N PHE A 212 -6.94 10.01 -10.01
CA PHE A 212 -7.78 11.18 -10.19
C PHE A 212 -9.22 10.78 -10.51
N GLY A 213 -10.20 11.43 -9.87
CA GLY A 213 -11.62 11.31 -10.22
C GLY A 213 -11.93 12.00 -11.55
N VAL A 214 -11.18 13.07 -11.87
CA VAL A 214 -11.21 13.71 -13.19
C VAL A 214 -9.83 13.58 -13.84
N GLN A 215 -9.76 12.92 -14.98
CA GLN A 215 -8.58 12.88 -15.83
C GLN A 215 -8.69 13.91 -16.95
N ALA A 216 -7.54 14.44 -17.34
CA ALA A 216 -7.43 15.36 -18.44
C ALA A 216 -6.34 14.94 -19.42
N LEU A 217 -6.69 15.02 -20.69
CA LEU A 217 -5.78 14.82 -21.81
C LEU A 217 -6.04 15.90 -22.85
N VAL A 218 -5.04 16.20 -23.65
CA VAL A 218 -5.16 17.02 -24.84
C VAL A 218 -4.87 16.16 -26.05
N CYS A 219 -5.77 16.19 -27.01
CA CYS A 219 -5.53 15.67 -28.35
C CYS A 219 -4.89 16.78 -29.17
N ALA A 220 -3.61 16.62 -29.52
CA ALA A 220 -2.81 17.58 -30.24
C ALA A 220 -2.74 17.26 -31.73
N LEU A 221 -2.55 18.29 -32.55
CA LEU A 221 -2.35 18.14 -33.99
C LEU A 221 -1.11 17.29 -34.29
N GLY A 222 -1.16 16.61 -35.44
CA GLY A 222 0.05 16.08 -36.07
C GLY A 222 0.96 17.21 -36.56
N SER A 223 2.20 16.88 -36.93
CA SER A 223 3.24 17.84 -37.31
C SER A 223 3.06 18.53 -38.68
N SER A 224 1.85 18.63 -39.23
CA SER A 224 1.63 19.07 -40.61
C SER A 224 0.28 19.75 -40.83
N THR A 225 0.14 21.02 -40.42
CA THR A 225 -0.93 21.88 -40.93
C THR A 225 -0.30 23.12 -41.52
N GLY A 226 -0.46 23.31 -42.83
CA GLY A 226 -0.09 24.53 -43.55
C GLY A 226 -1.17 25.61 -43.39
N GLY A 227 -1.17 26.59 -44.27
CA GLY A 227 -2.26 27.56 -44.41
C GLY A 227 -2.21 28.80 -43.51
N CYS A 228 -1.75 28.67 -42.26
CA CYS A 228 -1.76 29.80 -41.33
C CYS A 228 -0.48 30.64 -41.34
N ASP A 229 -0.59 31.90 -40.90
CA ASP A 229 0.55 32.81 -40.75
C ASP A 229 1.58 32.30 -39.74
N ALA A 230 2.81 32.84 -39.79
CA ALA A 230 3.88 32.45 -38.88
C ALA A 230 3.50 32.67 -37.41
N GLY A 231 3.46 31.58 -36.62
CA GLY A 231 3.05 31.60 -35.21
C GLY A 231 1.58 31.26 -34.98
N GLU A 232 0.84 30.99 -36.06
CA GLU A 232 -0.52 30.48 -36.01
C GLU A 232 -0.56 29.02 -36.45
N THR A 233 -1.60 28.32 -36.01
CA THR A 233 -1.81 26.93 -36.38
C THR A 233 -3.31 26.70 -36.53
N CYS A 234 -3.66 25.85 -37.48
CA CYS A 234 -5.04 25.53 -37.76
C CYS A 234 -5.70 24.81 -36.59
N ALA A 235 -6.88 25.25 -36.14
CA ALA A 235 -7.68 24.54 -35.15
C ALA A 235 -9.16 24.52 -35.54
N PRO A 236 -9.92 23.48 -35.17
CA PRO A 236 -11.33 23.39 -35.46
C PRO A 236 -12.11 24.44 -34.66
N ARG A 237 -13.13 25.03 -35.30
CA ARG A 237 -14.06 25.98 -34.69
C ARG A 237 -15.05 25.25 -33.80
N ASP A 238 -15.60 24.15 -34.31
CA ASP A 238 -16.56 23.31 -33.62
C ASP A 238 -15.88 22.05 -33.10
N VAL A 239 -16.12 21.75 -31.84
CA VAL A 239 -15.53 20.60 -31.14
C VAL A 239 -16.68 19.73 -30.64
N ASP A 240 -16.70 18.47 -31.06
CA ASP A 240 -17.71 17.51 -30.63
C ASP A 240 -17.49 17.07 -29.17
N ASP A 241 -18.59 16.71 -28.50
CA ASP A 241 -18.51 16.00 -27.22
C ASP A 241 -17.64 14.74 -27.36
N PRO A 242 -16.81 14.39 -26.37
CA PRO A 242 -16.80 14.89 -24.98
C PRO A 242 -15.74 15.97 -24.70
N PHE A 243 -15.19 16.63 -25.71
CA PHE A 243 -14.12 17.61 -25.54
C PHE A 243 -14.67 18.99 -25.12
N GLN A 244 -13.82 19.78 -24.46
CA GLN A 244 -14.15 21.16 -24.14
C GLN A 244 -14.26 22.00 -25.42
N PRO A 245 -15.18 22.97 -25.46
CA PRO A 245 -15.34 23.82 -26.62
C PRO A 245 -14.09 24.68 -26.86
N GLY A 246 -13.72 24.81 -28.13
CA GLY A 246 -12.64 25.66 -28.61
C GLY A 246 -11.24 25.03 -28.56
N ALA A 247 -10.30 25.70 -29.23
CA ALA A 247 -8.90 25.31 -29.25
C ALA A 247 -8.22 25.61 -27.91
N CYS A 248 -7.37 24.69 -27.44
CA CYS A 248 -6.66 24.81 -26.18
C CYS A 248 -5.14 24.81 -26.35
N VAL A 249 -4.46 25.58 -25.52
CA VAL A 249 -3.00 25.56 -25.36
C VAL A 249 -2.64 25.11 -23.96
N TRP A 250 -1.50 24.43 -23.79
CA TRP A 250 -1.07 23.94 -22.48
C TRP A 250 0.40 24.23 -22.19
N ARG A 251 0.74 24.27 -20.90
CA ARG A 251 2.10 24.47 -20.41
C ARG A 251 2.26 23.92 -18.99
N GLU A 252 3.46 23.44 -18.69
CA GLU A 252 3.84 23.05 -17.33
C GLU A 252 3.81 24.24 -16.34
N GLY A 253 3.44 23.90 -15.10
CA GLY A 253 3.25 24.80 -13.98
C GLY A 253 1.88 25.47 -13.96
N GLU A 254 1.56 26.09 -12.81
CA GLU A 254 0.39 26.96 -12.73
C GLU A 254 0.72 28.32 -13.38
N ARG A 255 -0.01 28.66 -14.44
CA ARG A 255 0.20 29.86 -15.26
C ARG A 255 -1.09 30.62 -15.44
N ARG A 256 -0.97 31.91 -15.77
CA ARG A 256 -2.10 32.71 -16.27
C ARG A 256 -2.27 32.41 -17.74
N CYS A 257 -3.52 32.35 -18.18
CA CYS A 257 -3.78 32.12 -19.59
C CYS A 257 -3.38 33.32 -20.45
N PRO A 258 -2.87 33.06 -21.66
CA PRO A 258 -2.58 34.10 -22.63
C PRO A 258 -3.86 34.75 -23.17
N GLN A 259 -3.72 35.92 -23.81
CA GLN A 259 -4.84 36.59 -24.46
C GLN A 259 -5.45 35.68 -25.54
N GLY A 260 -6.77 35.60 -25.59
CA GLY A 260 -7.51 34.72 -26.51
C GLY A 260 -7.91 33.36 -25.91
N PHE A 261 -7.24 32.90 -24.84
CA PHE A 261 -7.51 31.61 -24.19
C PHE A 261 -8.04 31.80 -22.77
N GLY A 262 -9.20 32.43 -22.61
CA GLY A 262 -9.70 32.87 -21.30
C GLY A 262 -10.06 31.76 -20.32
N GLU A 263 -10.40 30.56 -20.81
CA GLU A 263 -10.86 29.46 -19.96
C GLU A 263 -9.69 28.65 -19.40
N ARG A 264 -9.43 28.81 -18.10
CA ARG A 264 -8.29 28.20 -17.41
C ARG A 264 -8.67 26.89 -16.73
N HIS A 265 -7.89 25.86 -16.99
CA HIS A 265 -7.91 24.57 -16.32
C HIS A 265 -6.52 24.28 -15.73
N VAL A 266 -6.47 23.77 -14.51
CA VAL A 266 -5.23 23.39 -13.83
C VAL A 266 -5.39 21.97 -13.32
N PHE A 267 -4.41 21.13 -13.63
CA PHE A 267 -4.39 19.71 -13.30
C PHE A 267 -3.10 19.36 -12.57
N ALA A 268 -3.18 18.45 -11.60
CA ALA A 268 -2.01 17.84 -10.98
C ALA A 268 -1.48 16.70 -11.85
N ARG A 269 -0.16 16.58 -11.98
CA ARG A 269 0.46 15.57 -12.85
C ARG A 269 0.55 14.20 -12.20
N ASP A 270 0.60 14.17 -10.88
CA ASP A 270 0.79 12.97 -10.08
C ASP A 270 -0.05 13.00 -8.80
N VAL A 271 -0.14 11.85 -8.15
CA VAL A 271 -0.78 11.67 -6.86
C VAL A 271 0.29 11.28 -5.85
N ILE A 272 0.35 12.01 -4.73
CA ILE A 272 1.17 11.65 -3.59
C ILE A 272 0.32 10.76 -2.68
N ASP A 273 0.75 9.52 -2.49
CA ASP A 273 0.10 8.55 -1.62
C ASP A 273 0.99 8.24 -0.41
N ASP A 274 0.62 8.76 0.75
CA ASP A 274 1.26 8.39 2.03
C ASP A 274 0.32 7.57 2.92
N ARG A 275 -0.79 7.08 2.36
CA ARG A 275 -1.76 6.25 3.07
C ARG A 275 -1.06 5.02 3.61
N GLY A 276 -1.31 4.75 4.87
CA GLY A 276 -0.77 3.61 5.57
C GLY A 276 -1.70 3.16 6.68
N CYS A 277 -1.19 2.25 7.50
CA CYS A 277 -1.89 1.74 8.65
C CYS A 277 -0.95 1.77 9.85
N THR A 278 -1.50 2.10 11.02
CA THR A 278 -0.75 1.91 12.27
C THR A 278 -0.37 0.43 12.40
N ARG A 279 0.89 0.17 12.75
CA ARG A 279 1.40 -1.20 12.95
C ARG A 279 0.50 -2.01 13.87
N CYS A 280 0.15 -3.23 13.46
CA CYS A 280 -0.53 -4.18 14.33
C CYS A 280 0.43 -4.73 15.39
N THR A 281 0.00 -4.68 16.64
CA THR A 281 0.71 -5.13 17.84
C THR A 281 -0.26 -5.86 18.74
N CYS A 282 0.25 -6.76 19.59
CA CYS A 282 -0.54 -7.57 20.48
C CYS A 282 0.00 -7.44 21.90
N ASP A 283 -0.87 -7.06 22.82
CA ASP A 283 -0.50 -6.99 24.24
C ASP A 283 -0.75 -8.31 24.94
N GLU A 284 0.12 -8.61 25.90
CA GLU A 284 0.12 -9.84 26.69
C GLU A 284 -0.52 -9.67 28.08
N ASP A 285 -1.08 -8.50 28.39
CA ASP A 285 -1.60 -8.13 29.73
C ASP A 285 -2.68 -9.09 30.29
N GLY A 286 -3.30 -9.91 29.43
CA GLY A 286 -4.30 -10.91 29.79
C GLY A 286 -3.75 -12.32 30.04
N VAL A 287 -2.46 -12.56 29.79
CA VAL A 287 -1.83 -13.88 29.89
C VAL A 287 -1.44 -14.17 31.34
N ARG A 288 -1.79 -15.37 31.81
CA ARG A 288 -1.47 -15.86 33.15
C ARG A 288 -1.08 -17.33 33.13
N CYS A 289 -0.23 -17.72 34.06
CA CYS A 289 0.07 -19.12 34.30
C CYS A 289 -0.74 -19.62 35.51
N THR A 290 -1.20 -20.85 35.42
CA THR A 290 -1.93 -21.55 36.48
C THR A 290 -1.30 -22.90 36.66
N ALA A 291 -1.32 -23.42 37.89
CA ALA A 291 -0.80 -24.75 38.18
C ALA A 291 -1.78 -25.52 39.06
N THR A 292 -1.75 -26.84 38.94
CA THR A 292 -2.48 -27.75 39.82
C THR A 292 -1.55 -28.91 40.17
N THR A 293 -1.28 -29.07 41.46
CA THR A 293 -0.53 -30.22 41.96
C THR A 293 -1.50 -31.31 42.35
N THR A 294 -1.32 -32.50 41.80
CA THR A 294 -2.08 -33.69 42.19
C THR A 294 -1.19 -34.60 43.01
N PHE A 295 -1.71 -35.06 44.14
CA PHE A 295 -1.08 -36.02 45.03
C PHE A 295 -1.62 -37.41 44.75
N PHE A 296 -0.77 -38.43 44.87
CA PHE A 296 -1.12 -39.80 44.51
C PHE A 296 -0.80 -40.77 45.65
N ALA A 297 -1.61 -41.81 45.78
CA ALA A 297 -1.45 -42.85 46.81
C ALA A 297 -0.29 -43.81 46.51
N ASN A 298 0.22 -43.83 45.28
CA ASN A 298 1.35 -44.63 44.82
C ASN A 298 2.52 -43.75 44.37
N ASP A 299 3.67 -44.37 44.12
CA ASP A 299 4.93 -43.73 43.70
C ASP A 299 5.01 -43.42 42.20
N ASP A 300 4.09 -43.97 41.40
CA ASP A 300 4.06 -43.84 39.93
C ASP A 300 3.09 -42.74 39.41
N CYS A 301 2.42 -42.00 40.29
CA CYS A 301 1.44 -40.97 39.95
C CYS A 301 0.22 -41.44 39.13
N ASP A 302 -0.34 -42.61 39.50
CA ASP A 302 -1.47 -43.24 38.79
C ASP A 302 -2.78 -43.29 39.61
N ASP A 303 -2.72 -43.19 40.94
CA ASP A 303 -3.89 -43.26 41.83
C ASP A 303 -4.11 -41.90 42.56
N PRO A 304 -4.78 -40.92 41.92
CA PRO A 304 -4.90 -39.56 42.45
C PRO A 304 -5.77 -39.52 43.71
N THR A 305 -5.32 -38.76 44.71
CA THR A 305 -6.00 -38.60 46.01
C THR A 305 -6.65 -37.23 46.13
N ILE A 306 -5.85 -36.16 46.02
CA ILE A 306 -6.30 -34.76 46.08
C ILE A 306 -5.56 -33.92 45.03
N SER A 307 -6.19 -32.84 44.59
CA SER A 307 -5.58 -31.81 43.76
C SER A 307 -5.61 -30.46 44.46
N VAL A 308 -4.46 -29.80 44.54
CA VAL A 308 -4.26 -28.49 45.12
C VAL A 308 -4.07 -27.49 44.00
N ARG A 309 -4.91 -26.45 43.97
CA ARG A 309 -4.77 -25.35 43.01
C ARG A 309 -3.73 -24.37 43.50
N HIS A 310 -2.92 -23.87 42.57
CA HIS A 310 -1.95 -22.83 42.85
C HIS A 310 -2.65 -21.47 42.73
N ASP A 311 -3.52 -21.16 43.69
CA ASP A 311 -4.28 -19.91 43.79
C ASP A 311 -4.15 -19.27 45.19
N GLU A 312 -3.08 -19.63 45.92
CA GLU A 312 -2.80 -19.24 47.31
C GLU A 312 -3.86 -19.69 48.32
N SER A 313 -4.80 -20.56 47.92
CA SER A 313 -5.73 -21.17 48.87
C SER A 313 -5.08 -22.34 49.61
N CYS A 314 -5.32 -22.39 50.92
CA CYS A 314 -4.88 -23.50 51.76
C CYS A 314 -5.79 -24.72 51.51
N ALA A 315 -5.17 -25.83 51.12
CA ALA A 315 -5.81 -27.13 51.05
C ALA A 315 -5.57 -27.88 52.36
N GLU A 316 -6.61 -27.92 53.20
CA GLU A 316 -6.61 -28.62 54.49
C GLU A 316 -6.75 -30.15 54.31
N ASP A 317 -6.48 -30.90 55.38
CA ASP A 317 -6.66 -32.36 55.45
C ASP A 317 -5.87 -33.14 54.36
N ALA A 318 -4.58 -32.82 54.25
CA ALA A 318 -3.62 -33.51 53.40
C ALA A 318 -3.70 -35.05 53.53
N PRO A 319 -4.09 -35.80 52.48
CA PRO A 319 -4.04 -37.25 52.54
C PRO A 319 -2.59 -37.73 52.54
N ALA A 320 -2.35 -38.93 53.08
CA ALA A 320 -1.08 -39.60 52.89
C ALA A 320 -0.84 -39.84 51.39
N ALA A 321 0.23 -39.25 50.86
CA ALA A 321 0.61 -39.34 49.47
C ALA A 321 2.02 -39.92 49.33
N ALA A 322 2.21 -40.81 48.37
CA ALA A 322 3.49 -41.42 48.05
C ALA A 322 4.22 -40.67 46.92
N SER A 323 3.49 -39.91 46.10
CA SER A 323 4.08 -39.05 45.07
C SER A 323 3.17 -37.85 44.75
N LEU A 324 3.72 -36.90 44.01
CA LEU A 324 2.98 -35.78 43.44
C LEU A 324 3.42 -35.48 42.01
N ARG A 325 2.53 -34.84 41.25
CA ARG A 325 2.81 -34.30 39.91
C ARG A 325 2.11 -32.97 39.76
N VAL A 326 2.82 -31.97 39.25
CA VAL A 326 2.24 -30.67 38.92
C VAL A 326 1.97 -30.55 37.44
N GLU A 327 0.81 -30.02 37.09
CA GLU A 327 0.46 -29.63 35.73
C GLU A 327 0.37 -28.11 35.67
N VAL A 328 1.02 -27.52 34.69
CA VAL A 328 1.04 -26.06 34.46
C VAL A 328 0.32 -25.77 33.16
N ALA A 329 -0.61 -24.83 33.21
CA ALA A 329 -1.37 -24.36 32.06
C ALA A 329 -1.30 -22.84 31.96
N ALA A 330 -1.08 -22.34 30.75
CA ALA A 330 -1.23 -20.94 30.43
C ALA A 330 -2.68 -20.64 30.03
N THR A 331 -3.19 -19.51 30.47
CA THR A 331 -4.53 -19.03 30.14
C THR A 331 -4.48 -17.55 29.75
N GLY A 332 -5.49 -17.09 29.03
CA GLY A 332 -5.61 -15.70 28.61
C GLY A 332 -5.73 -15.52 27.11
N SER A 333 -5.80 -14.27 26.69
CA SER A 333 -5.87 -13.89 25.27
C SER A 333 -5.05 -12.63 25.05
N CYS A 334 -4.43 -12.55 23.89
CA CYS A 334 -3.73 -11.35 23.43
C CYS A 334 -4.75 -10.29 23.00
N GLN A 335 -4.51 -9.03 23.35
CA GLN A 335 -5.36 -7.93 22.92
C GLN A 335 -4.72 -7.21 21.70
N PRO A 336 -5.40 -7.15 20.55
CA PRO A 336 -4.86 -6.44 19.38
C PRO A 336 -4.91 -4.92 19.55
N ARG A 337 -3.86 -4.26 19.04
CA ARG A 337 -3.76 -2.80 18.91
C ARG A 337 -3.20 -2.42 17.54
N GLY A 338 -3.74 -1.36 16.95
CA GLY A 338 -3.31 -0.84 15.65
C GLY A 338 -4.32 -1.15 14.55
N GLY A 339 -3.84 -1.24 13.31
CA GLY A 339 -4.69 -1.40 12.12
C GLY A 339 -5.63 -0.22 11.85
N SER A 340 -5.36 0.96 12.40
CA SER A 340 -6.08 2.19 12.06
C SER A 340 -5.43 2.87 10.85
N PRO A 341 -6.21 3.42 9.89
CA PRO A 341 -5.67 4.17 8.77
C PRO A 341 -4.86 5.39 9.23
N THR A 342 -3.81 5.71 8.49
CA THR A 342 -2.97 6.89 8.65
C THR A 342 -2.66 7.51 7.29
N GLY A 343 -2.25 8.77 7.26
CA GLY A 343 -1.94 9.47 6.01
C GLY A 343 -3.17 9.77 5.17
N GLU A 344 -2.93 10.23 3.95
CA GLU A 344 -3.91 10.63 2.95
C GLU A 344 -3.31 10.45 1.54
N ALA A 345 -4.17 10.51 0.53
CA ALA A 345 -3.71 10.64 -0.85
C ALA A 345 -4.15 11.99 -1.36
N VAL A 346 -3.20 12.75 -1.88
CA VAL A 346 -3.40 14.14 -2.31
C VAL A 346 -2.82 14.35 -3.69
N GLU A 347 -3.28 15.41 -4.34
CA GLU A 347 -2.68 15.87 -5.59
C GLU A 347 -1.21 16.27 -5.36
N GLY A 348 -0.31 15.81 -6.25
CA GLY A 348 1.09 16.21 -6.27
C GLY A 348 1.25 17.72 -6.47
N GLU A 349 2.46 18.25 -6.28
CA GLU A 349 2.75 19.70 -6.44
C GLU A 349 2.96 20.13 -7.90
N ASP A 350 3.31 19.18 -8.78
CA ASP A 350 3.51 19.46 -10.19
C ASP A 350 2.17 19.72 -10.89
N ARG A 351 2.06 20.89 -11.54
CA ARG A 351 0.84 21.33 -12.24
C ARG A 351 1.03 21.36 -13.75
N MET A 352 -0.04 21.16 -14.48
CA MET A 352 -0.20 21.54 -15.89
C MET A 352 -1.34 22.56 -15.99
N THR A 353 -1.12 23.66 -16.70
CA THR A 353 -2.18 24.60 -17.05
C THR A 353 -2.61 24.37 -18.48
N VAL A 354 -3.92 24.24 -18.70
CA VAL A 354 -4.54 24.22 -20.03
C VAL A 354 -5.47 25.42 -20.14
N CYS A 355 -5.37 26.16 -21.23
CA CYS A 355 -6.14 27.37 -21.49
C CYS A 355 -6.87 27.23 -22.82
N CYS A 356 -8.20 27.37 -22.83
CA CYS A 356 -9.03 27.20 -24.02
C CYS A 356 -9.63 28.53 -24.48
N ALA A 357 -9.70 28.70 -25.80
CA ALA A 357 -10.45 29.77 -26.45
C ALA A 357 -11.95 29.48 -26.35
N ARG A 358 -12.77 30.53 -26.23
CA ARG A 358 -14.23 30.44 -26.15
C ARG A 358 -14.89 31.20 -27.27
#